data_AF-A0A4U5QXH3-F1
#
_entry.id   AF-A0A4U5QXH3-F1
#
_cell.length_a   1.000
_cell.length_b   1.000
_cell.length_c   1.000
_cell.angle_alpha   90.00
_cell.angle_beta   90.00
_cell.angle_gamma   90.00
#
_symmetry.space_group_name_H-M   'P 1'
#
loop_
_entity.id
_entity.type
_entity.pdbx_description
1 polymer ?
#
loop_
_entity_poly.entity_id
_entity_poly.type
_entity_poly.pdbx_seq_one_letter_code
_entity_poly.pdbx_strand_id
1 'polypeptide(L)'
;MPQIGSKMIQKWLGSSRKFCALVLSSNHILAKAHKDFESESKAQADFQSLTKTAQKKTLYKSSAESVLESKGAVDFQVLAKLTGKNAITNIDFKGLAKLELKSAITNCTEIYNRINLLIRKTQYPYIKRCLTGCSANYQDAIGLIKKSLANIWIAGASAYSTACEDSFQELVHQNSPIADMKTQFDQLSSSALKQINSLVKRGRLITEGCSQTLDKELCKCTVEFFLENKGLGLQGMAKLAVENALKYGTKIHNHISKLLKTTLDINIHKNLKSCSEFYMSATDKIKDSLPALDSKRYSDASTWVGAATDWAETCEDIFAGKSHVTSMKTEFEKLVSIALAVIKKLAGN
;
A
#
# COMPACT_ATOMS: atom_id res chain seq x y z
N MET A 1 -56.54 19.79 47.86
CA MET A 1 -56.21 19.42 46.47
C MET A 1 -54.72 19.64 46.22
N PRO A 2 -54.06 18.72 45.50
CA PRO A 2 -52.85 18.13 46.07
C PRO A 2 -51.66 17.98 45.08
N GLN A 3 -50.49 17.65 45.65
CA GLN A 3 -49.54 16.65 45.11
C GLN A 3 -48.72 16.93 43.84
N ILE A 4 -47.60 17.65 43.96
CA ILE A 4 -46.42 17.41 43.08
C ILE A 4 -45.07 17.32 43.84
N GLY A 5 -44.93 17.90 45.05
CA GLY A 5 -43.62 17.97 45.72
C GLY A 5 -43.09 16.69 46.43
N SER A 6 -43.95 15.73 46.79
CA SER A 6 -43.55 14.64 47.72
C SER A 6 -42.93 13.40 47.03
N LYS A 7 -43.13 13.21 45.71
CA LYS A 7 -42.60 12.05 44.98
C LYS A 7 -41.12 12.15 44.61
N MET A 8 -40.51 13.35 44.59
CA MET A 8 -39.08 13.51 44.31
C MET A 8 -38.19 13.20 45.53
N ILE A 9 -38.62 13.54 46.74
CA ILE A 9 -37.80 13.39 47.96
C ILE A 9 -37.72 11.91 48.40
N GLN A 10 -38.77 11.12 48.20
CA GLN A 10 -38.76 9.68 48.46
C GLN A 10 -37.88 8.89 47.47
N LYS A 11 -37.75 9.36 46.22
CA LYS A 11 -36.87 8.73 45.21
C LYS A 11 -35.39 9.02 45.48
N TRP A 12 -35.08 10.14 46.12
CA TRP A 12 -33.71 10.54 46.51
C TRP A 12 -33.25 9.85 47.81
N LEU A 13 -34.13 9.69 48.80
CA LEU A 13 -33.83 8.97 50.06
C LEU A 13 -33.70 7.45 49.87
N GLY A 14 -34.37 6.86 48.86
CA GLY A 14 -34.20 5.46 48.48
C GLY A 14 -32.85 5.13 47.83
N SER A 15 -32.22 6.10 47.15
CA SER A 15 -30.87 5.94 46.57
C SER A 15 -29.77 6.13 47.61
N SER A 16 -29.97 7.00 48.61
CA SER A 16 -28.95 7.25 49.65
C SER A 16 -28.82 6.08 50.65
N ARG A 17 -29.89 5.32 50.93
CA ARG A 17 -29.79 4.08 51.75
C ARG A 17 -29.04 2.96 51.03
N LYS A 18 -29.07 2.91 49.69
CA LYS A 18 -28.22 2.00 48.90
C LYS A 18 -26.75 2.41 48.89
N PHE A 19 -26.46 3.70 49.08
CA PHE A 19 -25.09 4.22 49.16
C PHE A 19 -24.44 3.95 50.53
N CYS A 20 -25.19 4.04 51.65
CA CYS A 20 -24.65 3.69 52.97
C CYS A 20 -24.48 2.16 53.20
N ALA A 21 -25.26 1.31 52.52
CA ALA A 21 -25.05 -0.14 52.55
C ALA A 21 -23.79 -0.60 51.78
N LEU A 22 -23.28 0.23 50.87
CA LEU A 22 -22.03 0.00 50.12
C LEU A 22 -20.77 0.43 50.90
N VAL A 23 -20.91 1.28 51.92
CA VAL A 23 -19.78 1.74 52.73
C VAL A 23 -19.47 0.76 53.89
N LEU A 24 -20.44 -0.03 54.35
CA LEU A 24 -20.20 -1.04 55.39
C LEU A 24 -19.67 -2.39 54.85
N SER A 25 -19.65 -2.62 53.53
CA SER A 25 -18.92 -3.74 52.92
C SER A 25 -17.43 -3.45 52.68
N SER A 26 -16.99 -2.19 52.87
CA SER A 26 -15.62 -1.75 52.59
C SER A 26 -14.57 -2.29 53.58
N ASN A 27 -14.96 -2.64 54.81
CA ASN A 27 -14.02 -3.23 55.78
C ASN A 27 -13.73 -4.71 55.51
N HIS A 28 -14.61 -5.43 54.82
CA HIS A 28 -14.35 -6.81 54.39
C HIS A 28 -13.53 -6.88 53.08
N ILE A 29 -13.55 -5.79 52.30
CA ILE A 29 -12.77 -5.63 51.06
C ILE A 29 -11.31 -5.24 51.37
N LEU A 30 -11.05 -4.45 52.41
CA LEU A 30 -9.67 -4.14 52.86
C LEU A 30 -8.90 -5.37 53.36
N ALA A 31 -9.57 -6.32 54.02
CA ALA A 31 -8.97 -7.59 54.41
C ALA A 31 -8.71 -8.55 53.22
N LYS A 32 -9.45 -8.38 52.11
CA LYS A 32 -9.24 -9.14 50.87
C LYS A 32 -8.14 -8.54 49.99
N ALA A 33 -8.06 -7.21 49.94
CA ALA A 33 -6.99 -6.47 49.24
C ALA A 33 -5.59 -6.77 49.82
N HIS A 34 -5.48 -7.05 51.12
CA HIS A 34 -4.20 -7.42 51.74
C HIS A 34 -3.71 -8.83 51.36
N LYS A 35 -4.62 -9.74 50.97
CA LYS A 35 -4.29 -11.07 50.40
C LYS A 35 -4.04 -11.01 48.90
N ASP A 36 -4.70 -10.07 48.20
CA ASP A 36 -4.54 -9.88 46.76
C ASP A 36 -3.19 -9.20 46.42
N PHE A 37 -2.62 -8.39 47.32
CA PHE A 37 -1.29 -7.76 47.16
C PHE A 37 -0.13 -8.77 47.09
N GLU A 38 -0.21 -9.89 47.82
CA GLU A 38 0.77 -10.99 47.70
C GLU A 38 0.62 -11.76 46.37
N SER A 39 -0.60 -11.82 45.82
CA SER A 39 -0.88 -12.43 44.51
C SER A 39 -0.43 -11.54 43.34
N GLU A 40 -0.45 -10.22 43.53
CA GLU A 40 -0.01 -9.20 42.59
C GLU A 40 1.52 -9.16 42.48
N SER A 41 2.23 -9.28 43.61
CA SER A 41 3.69 -9.45 43.66
C SER A 41 4.16 -10.72 42.94
N LYS A 42 3.44 -11.84 43.11
CA LYS A 42 3.73 -13.10 42.40
C LYS A 42 3.39 -13.02 40.91
N ALA A 43 2.27 -12.40 40.54
CA ALA A 43 1.91 -12.14 39.16
C ALA A 43 2.96 -11.25 38.45
N GLN A 44 3.51 -10.25 39.16
CA GLN A 44 4.54 -9.36 38.66
C GLN A 44 5.91 -10.06 38.48
N ALA A 45 6.26 -10.99 39.38
CA ALA A 45 7.46 -11.83 39.25
C ALA A 45 7.36 -12.83 38.09
N ASP A 46 6.20 -13.49 37.94
CA ASP A 46 5.93 -14.42 36.83
C ASP A 46 5.87 -13.68 35.47
N PHE A 47 5.40 -12.42 35.47
CA PHE A 47 5.37 -11.55 34.30
C PHE A 47 6.77 -11.06 33.87
N GLN A 48 7.63 -10.70 34.84
CA GLN A 48 9.03 -10.32 34.58
C GLN A 48 9.89 -11.52 34.11
N SER A 49 9.55 -12.74 34.55
CA SER A 49 10.16 -13.99 34.08
C SER A 49 9.87 -14.25 32.59
N LEU A 50 8.63 -13.98 32.15
CA LEU A 50 8.21 -14.18 30.76
C LEU A 50 8.81 -13.17 29.77
N THR A 51 9.24 -12.00 30.23
CA THR A 51 9.79 -10.90 29.40
C THR A 51 11.31 -10.97 29.24
N LYS A 52 12.06 -11.49 30.23
CA LYS A 52 13.54 -11.61 30.18
C LYS A 52 14.06 -12.60 29.12
N THR A 53 13.22 -13.50 28.60
CA THR A 53 13.61 -14.48 27.57
C THR A 53 13.66 -13.88 26.14
N ALA A 54 13.33 -12.60 25.95
CA ALA A 54 13.11 -12.01 24.62
C ALA A 54 14.13 -10.96 24.14
N GLN A 55 15.09 -10.52 24.95
CA GLN A 55 16.01 -9.43 24.56
C GLN A 55 17.44 -9.92 24.37
N LYS A 56 17.79 -10.33 23.14
CA LYS A 56 19.20 -10.44 22.73
C LYS A 56 19.39 -10.31 21.21
N LYS A 57 19.51 -9.08 20.70
CA LYS A 57 20.56 -8.65 19.74
C LYS A 57 20.32 -7.24 19.20
N THR A 58 21.32 -6.39 19.36
CA THR A 58 21.54 -5.20 18.52
C THR A 58 23.05 -5.10 18.29
N LEU A 59 23.49 -4.84 17.04
CA LEU A 59 24.57 -3.92 16.63
C LEU A 59 25.04 -4.24 15.19
N TYR A 60 24.96 -3.27 14.28
CA TYR A 60 26.12 -2.58 13.67
C TYR A 60 25.66 -1.62 12.55
N LYS A 61 26.16 -0.38 12.58
CA LYS A 61 25.90 0.72 11.65
C LYS A 61 27.20 1.06 10.91
N SER A 62 27.20 1.11 9.57
CA SER A 62 28.09 1.94 8.74
C SER A 62 27.87 1.67 7.24
N SER A 63 27.95 2.73 6.43
CA SER A 63 28.28 2.74 4.98
C SER A 63 27.16 2.88 3.91
N ALA A 64 25.96 3.38 4.23
CA ALA A 64 24.92 3.62 3.21
C ALA A 64 24.41 5.08 3.11
N GLU A 65 25.05 6.03 3.80
CA GLU A 65 24.54 7.41 3.93
C GLU A 65 24.84 8.32 2.70
N SER A 66 25.72 7.96 1.77
CA SER A 66 26.13 8.89 0.68
C SER A 66 25.36 8.82 -0.65
N VAL A 67 24.44 7.84 -0.85
CA VAL A 67 23.76 7.64 -2.15
C VAL A 67 22.28 8.08 -2.15
N LEU A 68 21.73 8.50 -1.00
CA LEU A 68 20.26 8.53 -0.79
C LEU A 68 19.63 9.91 -0.54
N GLU A 69 20.38 11.00 -0.54
CA GLU A 69 19.86 12.36 -0.28
C GLU A 69 18.93 12.92 -1.39
N SER A 70 18.82 12.26 -2.55
CA SER A 70 17.91 12.72 -3.64
C SER A 70 16.49 12.14 -3.57
N LYS A 71 16.18 11.27 -2.60
CA LYS A 71 14.86 10.67 -2.40
C LYS A 71 14.27 11.20 -1.09
N GLY A 72 13.39 12.20 -1.19
CA GLY A 72 12.79 12.89 -0.05
C GLY A 72 12.40 11.96 1.11
N ALA A 73 12.94 12.28 2.29
CA ALA A 73 12.60 11.78 3.63
C ALA A 73 11.92 10.40 3.70
N VAL A 74 12.56 9.37 3.16
CA VAL A 74 12.19 7.99 3.48
C VAL A 74 12.83 7.66 4.83
N ASP A 75 12.08 7.06 5.75
CA ASP A 75 12.63 6.59 7.03
C ASP A 75 13.54 5.38 6.77
N PHE A 76 14.81 5.66 6.48
CA PHE A 76 15.81 4.67 6.11
C PHE A 76 16.02 3.61 7.20
N GLN A 77 15.67 3.91 8.45
CA GLN A 77 15.74 2.97 9.57
C GLN A 77 14.65 1.89 9.45
N VAL A 78 13.47 2.25 8.96
CA VAL A 78 12.39 1.30 8.65
C VAL A 78 12.78 0.44 7.45
N LEU A 79 13.29 1.04 6.38
CA LEU A 79 13.74 0.32 5.19
C LEU A 79 14.81 -0.74 5.47
N ALA A 80 15.85 -0.38 6.24
CA ALA A 80 16.93 -1.28 6.60
C ALA A 80 16.45 -2.49 7.43
N LYS A 81 15.38 -2.33 8.23
CA LYS A 81 14.74 -3.43 8.97
C LYS A 81 13.93 -4.35 8.06
N LEU A 82 13.37 -3.83 6.97
CA LEU A 82 12.45 -4.55 6.08
C LEU A 82 13.14 -5.45 5.06
N THR A 83 14.29 -5.04 4.52
CA THR A 83 14.90 -5.72 3.37
C THR A 83 16.04 -6.66 3.72
N GLY A 84 16.44 -6.71 5.00
CA GLY A 84 17.75 -7.23 5.37
C GLY A 84 18.86 -6.45 4.65
N LYS A 85 20.12 -6.85 4.83
CA LYS A 85 21.31 -6.16 4.26
C LYS A 85 21.39 -6.16 2.71
N ASN A 86 20.34 -6.58 2.01
CA ASN A 86 20.35 -6.69 0.55
C ASN A 86 19.79 -5.42 -0.10
N ALA A 87 20.52 -4.94 -1.11
CA ALA A 87 20.33 -3.63 -1.73
C ALA A 87 18.94 -3.46 -2.38
N ILE A 88 18.29 -2.34 -2.06
CA ILE A 88 17.03 -1.90 -2.65
C ILE A 88 17.34 -1.13 -3.93
N THR A 89 17.56 -1.84 -5.03
CA THR A 89 17.67 -1.18 -6.33
C THR A 89 16.27 -0.92 -6.89
N ASN A 90 15.91 0.36 -6.95
CA ASN A 90 14.82 0.91 -7.76
C ASN A 90 13.36 0.56 -7.36
N ILE A 91 13.03 0.62 -6.06
CA ILE A 91 11.62 0.58 -5.62
C ILE A 91 11.01 1.99 -5.65
N ASP A 92 9.84 2.15 -6.27
CA ASP A 92 9.05 3.39 -6.31
C ASP A 92 8.21 3.57 -5.03
N PHE A 93 7.57 4.73 -4.84
CA PHE A 93 6.76 4.99 -3.64
C PHE A 93 5.61 3.99 -3.44
N LYS A 94 5.04 3.48 -4.55
CA LYS A 94 3.97 2.48 -4.50
C LYS A 94 4.48 1.11 -4.07
N GLY A 95 5.63 0.68 -4.59
CA GLY A 95 6.30 -0.55 -4.19
C GLY A 95 6.75 -0.50 -2.73
N LEU A 96 7.24 0.65 -2.28
CA LEU A 96 7.66 0.87 -0.90
C LEU A 96 6.48 0.77 0.07
N ALA A 97 5.37 1.48 -0.21
CA ALA A 97 4.16 1.41 0.59
C ALA A 97 3.60 -0.02 0.66
N LYS A 98 3.62 -0.76 -0.47
CA LYS A 98 3.22 -2.18 -0.49
C LYS A 98 4.12 -3.06 0.38
N LEU A 99 5.43 -2.81 0.36
CA LEU A 99 6.40 -3.57 1.15
C LEU A 99 6.20 -3.33 2.65
N GLU A 100 6.06 -2.06 3.05
CA GLU A 100 5.77 -1.68 4.44
C GLU A 100 4.45 -2.28 4.92
N LEU A 101 3.40 -2.24 4.08
CA LEU A 101 2.12 -2.85 4.40
C LEU A 101 2.21 -4.36 4.59
N LYS A 102 2.96 -5.07 3.72
CA LYS A 102 3.19 -6.51 3.89
C LYS A 102 3.89 -6.80 5.22
N SER A 103 4.90 -6.01 5.57
CA SER A 103 5.58 -6.19 6.85
C SER A 103 4.70 -5.84 8.04
N ALA A 104 3.83 -4.84 7.93
CA ALA A 104 2.85 -4.53 8.96
C ALA A 104 1.89 -5.71 9.17
N ILE A 105 1.43 -6.37 8.10
CA ILE A 105 0.63 -7.61 8.18
C ILE A 105 1.39 -8.72 8.88
N THR A 106 2.66 -8.96 8.52
CA THR A 106 3.49 -9.99 9.14
C THR A 106 3.64 -9.73 10.64
N ASN A 107 3.96 -8.49 11.02
CA ASN A 107 4.08 -8.11 12.43
C ASN A 107 2.75 -8.25 13.19
N CYS A 108 1.63 -7.77 12.64
CA CYS A 108 0.31 -7.98 13.26
C CYS A 108 -0.03 -9.46 13.43
N THR A 109 0.34 -10.30 12.45
CA THR A 109 0.09 -11.75 12.51
C THR A 109 0.93 -12.39 13.61
N GLU A 110 2.19 -11.98 13.77
CA GLU A 110 3.05 -12.43 14.87
C GLU A 110 2.49 -12.01 16.23
N ILE A 111 2.07 -10.75 16.38
CA ILE A 111 1.42 -10.24 17.59
C ILE A 111 0.15 -11.04 17.92
N TYR A 112 -0.73 -11.22 16.93
CA TYR A 112 -1.96 -12.01 17.08
C TYR A 112 -1.65 -13.44 17.56
N ASN A 113 -0.68 -14.10 16.94
CA ASN A 113 -0.27 -15.44 17.34
C ASN A 113 0.30 -15.46 18.76
N ARG A 114 1.10 -14.46 19.14
CA ARG A 114 1.66 -14.33 20.48
C ARG A 114 0.60 -14.10 21.54
N ILE A 115 -0.38 -13.23 21.28
CA ILE A 115 -1.54 -13.02 22.15
C ILE A 115 -2.27 -14.33 22.39
N ASN A 116 -2.58 -15.08 21.32
CA ASN A 116 -3.28 -16.35 21.43
C ASN A 116 -2.50 -17.41 22.22
N LEU A 117 -1.17 -17.41 22.13
CA LEU A 117 -0.32 -18.24 22.99
C LEU A 117 -0.40 -17.83 24.47
N LEU A 118 -0.42 -16.52 24.76
CA LEU A 118 -0.55 -16.00 26.12
C LEU A 118 -1.92 -16.30 26.73
N ILE A 119 -3.00 -16.20 25.95
CA ILE A 119 -4.38 -16.56 26.37
C ILE A 119 -4.44 -18.01 26.86
N ARG A 120 -3.72 -18.92 26.21
CA ARG A 120 -3.66 -20.35 26.58
C ARG A 120 -2.85 -20.60 27.85
N LYS A 121 -1.85 -19.75 28.13
CA LYS A 121 -0.92 -19.91 29.25
C LYS A 121 -1.37 -19.23 30.53
N THR A 122 -2.10 -18.11 30.42
CA THR A 122 -2.51 -17.35 31.60
C THR A 122 -3.66 -18.02 32.36
N GLN A 123 -3.54 -18.04 33.69
CA GLN A 123 -4.61 -18.51 34.58
C GLN A 123 -5.43 -17.33 35.16
N TYR A 124 -4.98 -16.10 34.97
CA TYR A 124 -5.61 -14.90 35.53
C TYR A 124 -6.79 -14.44 34.67
N PRO A 125 -8.03 -14.41 35.20
CA PRO A 125 -9.23 -14.10 34.40
C PRO A 125 -9.20 -12.70 33.77
N TYR A 126 -8.70 -11.70 34.49
CA TYR A 126 -8.61 -10.31 34.00
C TYR A 126 -7.62 -10.17 32.85
N ILE A 127 -6.42 -10.76 32.98
CA ILE A 127 -5.41 -10.79 31.90
C ILE A 127 -5.96 -11.54 30.68
N LYS A 128 -6.63 -12.68 30.90
CA LYS A 128 -7.25 -13.46 29.81
C LYS A 128 -8.30 -12.65 29.05
N ARG A 129 -9.12 -11.88 29.76
CA ARG A 129 -10.13 -10.98 29.15
C ARG A 129 -9.47 -9.91 28.29
N CYS A 130 -8.44 -9.24 28.80
CA CYS A 130 -7.70 -8.21 28.04
C CYS A 130 -7.09 -8.78 26.76
N LEU A 131 -6.39 -9.93 26.88
CA LEU A 131 -5.75 -10.59 25.75
C LEU A 131 -6.76 -11.04 24.69
N THR A 132 -7.95 -11.52 25.08
CA THR A 132 -9.02 -11.87 24.12
C THR A 132 -9.48 -10.64 23.33
N GLY A 133 -9.68 -9.50 23.99
CA GLY A 133 -10.00 -8.23 23.32
C GLY A 133 -8.91 -7.79 22.35
N CYS A 134 -7.64 -7.85 22.78
CA CYS A 134 -6.51 -7.59 21.90
C CYS A 134 -6.45 -8.53 20.70
N SER A 135 -6.73 -9.83 20.88
CA SER A 135 -6.72 -10.81 19.80
C SER A 135 -7.71 -10.44 18.69
N ALA A 136 -8.95 -10.07 19.07
CA ALA A 136 -9.97 -9.60 18.14
C ALA A 136 -9.52 -8.31 17.42
N ASN A 137 -9.01 -7.32 18.16
CA ASN A 137 -8.52 -6.06 17.60
C ASN A 137 -7.40 -6.27 16.57
N TYR A 138 -6.41 -7.12 16.86
CA TYR A 138 -5.33 -7.41 15.91
C TYR A 138 -5.81 -8.20 14.69
N GLN A 139 -6.81 -9.09 14.86
CA GLN A 139 -7.43 -9.78 13.74
C GLN A 139 -8.15 -8.80 12.80
N ASP A 140 -8.88 -7.82 13.35
CA ASP A 140 -9.52 -6.76 12.58
C ASP A 140 -8.50 -5.86 11.88
N ALA A 141 -7.42 -5.49 12.58
CA ALA A 141 -6.31 -4.73 12.00
C ALA A 141 -5.69 -5.47 10.80
N ILE A 142 -5.44 -6.78 10.90
CA ILE A 142 -4.96 -7.60 9.77
C ILE A 142 -5.94 -7.52 8.60
N GLY A 143 -7.25 -7.64 8.86
CA GLY A 143 -8.29 -7.53 7.86
C GLY A 143 -8.27 -6.17 7.13
N LEU A 144 -8.15 -5.08 7.88
CA LEU A 144 -8.06 -3.73 7.32
C LEU A 144 -6.77 -3.51 6.53
N ILE A 145 -5.62 -3.96 7.01
CA ILE A 145 -4.35 -3.79 6.30
C ILE A 145 -4.37 -4.60 4.99
N LYS A 146 -4.95 -5.81 4.99
CA LYS A 146 -5.16 -6.58 3.75
C LYS A 146 -6.06 -5.85 2.75
N LYS A 147 -7.16 -5.25 3.20
CA LYS A 147 -8.01 -4.38 2.36
C LYS A 147 -7.24 -3.16 1.85
N SER A 148 -6.39 -2.56 2.70
CA SER A 148 -5.52 -1.44 2.36
C SER A 148 -4.51 -1.81 1.28
N LEU A 149 -4.01 -3.06 1.27
CA LEU A 149 -3.12 -3.55 0.25
C LEU A 149 -3.81 -3.67 -1.12
N ALA A 150 -5.13 -3.91 -1.12
CA ALA A 150 -5.96 -3.95 -2.33
C ALA A 150 -6.34 -2.54 -2.82
N ASN A 151 -6.68 -1.63 -1.91
CA ASN A 151 -7.32 -0.34 -2.25
C ASN A 151 -6.53 0.93 -1.84
N ILE A 152 -5.31 0.79 -1.31
CA ILE A 152 -4.41 1.87 -0.85
C ILE A 152 -5.13 2.86 0.11
N TRP A 153 -5.73 2.34 1.18
CA TRP A 153 -6.40 3.16 2.20
C TRP A 153 -6.12 2.61 3.60
N ILE A 154 -5.23 3.27 4.35
CA ILE A 154 -4.92 2.90 5.74
C ILE A 154 -5.53 3.96 6.65
N ALA A 155 -6.78 3.79 7.04
CA ALA A 155 -7.35 4.50 8.17
C ALA A 155 -7.87 3.47 9.18
N GLY A 156 -7.45 3.59 10.43
CA GLY A 156 -8.01 2.82 11.55
C GLY A 156 -7.19 1.65 12.09
N ALA A 157 -6.24 1.08 11.33
CA ALA A 157 -5.46 -0.09 11.81
C ALA A 157 -4.65 0.21 13.09
N SER A 158 -4.10 1.42 13.23
CA SER A 158 -3.39 1.86 14.44
C SER A 158 -4.34 2.01 15.64
N ALA A 159 -5.60 2.39 15.43
CA ALA A 159 -6.58 2.56 16.50
C ALA A 159 -6.86 1.24 17.24
N TYR A 160 -6.86 0.10 16.53
CA TYR A 160 -7.01 -1.22 17.16
C TYR A 160 -5.84 -1.58 18.06
N SER A 161 -4.61 -1.20 17.69
CA SER A 161 -3.43 -1.44 18.52
C SER A 161 -3.44 -0.58 19.79
N THR A 162 -3.92 0.67 19.69
CA THR A 162 -4.07 1.57 20.84
C THR A 162 -5.15 1.06 21.79
N ALA A 163 -6.31 0.63 21.27
CA ALA A 163 -7.39 0.07 22.09
C ALA A 163 -6.95 -1.16 22.91
N CYS A 164 -6.00 -1.95 22.39
CA CYS A 164 -5.40 -3.05 23.14
C CYS A 164 -4.58 -2.55 24.34
N GLU A 165 -3.73 -1.54 24.19
CA GLU A 165 -2.96 -0.97 25.32
C GLU A 165 -3.86 -0.25 26.33
N ASP A 166 -4.87 0.48 25.85
CA ASP A 166 -5.81 1.19 26.71
C ASP A 166 -6.53 0.19 27.64
N SER A 167 -6.90 -0.99 27.13
CA SER A 167 -7.51 -2.06 27.93
C SER A 167 -6.57 -2.58 29.03
N PHE A 168 -5.27 -2.69 28.74
CA PHE A 168 -4.26 -3.13 29.73
C PHE A 168 -3.99 -2.05 30.78
N GLN A 169 -3.95 -0.79 30.37
CA GLN A 169 -3.78 0.34 31.29
C GLN A 169 -4.98 0.54 32.20
N GLU A 170 -6.20 0.37 31.69
CA GLU A 170 -7.43 0.52 32.47
C GLU A 170 -7.62 -0.63 33.47
N LEU A 171 -7.35 -1.88 33.06
CA LEU A 171 -7.69 -3.06 33.86
C LEU A 171 -6.53 -3.62 34.69
N VAL A 172 -5.29 -3.31 34.31
CA VAL A 172 -4.07 -3.89 34.91
C VAL A 172 -3.05 -2.81 35.31
N HIS A 173 -3.28 -1.54 34.96
CA HIS A 173 -2.38 -0.41 35.27
C HIS A 173 -0.92 -0.63 34.83
N GLN A 174 -0.73 -1.42 33.77
CA GLN A 174 0.58 -1.76 33.21
C GLN A 174 0.50 -1.82 31.68
N ASN A 175 1.65 -1.67 31.02
CA ASN A 175 1.76 -1.90 29.58
C ASN A 175 1.53 -3.37 29.24
N SER A 176 1.00 -3.63 28.04
CA SER A 176 0.83 -5.00 27.60
C SER A 176 2.18 -5.71 27.42
N PRO A 177 2.22 -7.06 27.48
CA PRO A 177 3.41 -7.86 27.14
C PRO A 177 3.92 -7.69 25.71
N ILE A 178 3.16 -6.97 24.86
CA ILE A 178 3.42 -6.80 23.44
C ILE A 178 3.70 -5.34 23.08
N ALA A 179 3.89 -4.45 24.06
CA ALA A 179 4.12 -3.02 23.84
C ALA A 179 5.29 -2.71 22.88
N ASP A 180 6.37 -3.49 22.94
CA ASP A 180 7.51 -3.35 22.02
C ASP A 180 7.11 -3.67 20.56
N MET A 181 6.34 -4.76 20.36
CA MET A 181 5.85 -5.15 19.03
C MET A 181 4.82 -4.15 18.49
N LYS A 182 3.98 -3.59 19.36
CA LYS A 182 3.08 -2.48 19.02
C LYS A 182 3.85 -1.26 18.53
N THR A 183 4.91 -0.87 19.24
CA THR A 183 5.72 0.29 18.83
C THR A 183 6.28 0.10 17.42
N GLN A 184 6.74 -1.10 17.08
CA GLN A 184 7.18 -1.43 15.73
C GLN A 184 6.02 -1.38 14.71
N PHE A 185 4.84 -1.88 15.08
CA PHE A 185 3.65 -1.80 14.24
C PHE A 185 3.21 -0.36 13.95
N ASP A 186 3.22 0.51 14.96
CA ASP A 186 2.88 1.93 14.83
C ASP A 186 3.87 2.66 13.93
N GLN A 187 5.17 2.39 14.07
CA GLN A 187 6.21 2.94 13.20
C GLN A 187 5.99 2.55 11.74
N LEU A 188 5.76 1.26 11.46
CA LEU A 188 5.48 0.77 10.11
C LEU A 188 4.21 1.39 9.51
N SER A 189 3.14 1.45 10.31
CA SER A 189 1.86 2.01 9.89
C SER A 189 1.95 3.51 9.60
N SER A 190 2.69 4.25 10.42
CA SER A 190 2.93 5.69 10.24
C SER A 190 3.76 5.96 8.97
N SER A 191 4.83 5.18 8.73
CA SER A 191 5.63 5.29 7.51
C SER A 191 4.79 5.03 6.26
N ALA A 192 4.01 3.94 6.26
CA ALA A 192 3.16 3.58 5.14
C ALA A 192 2.10 4.67 4.88
N LEU A 193 1.51 5.23 5.93
CA LEU A 193 0.53 6.30 5.80
C LEU A 193 1.14 7.58 5.21
N LYS A 194 2.37 7.95 5.61
CA LYS A 194 3.08 9.10 5.02
C LYS A 194 3.29 8.91 3.52
N GLN A 195 3.69 7.71 3.09
CA GLN A 195 3.89 7.40 1.67
C GLN A 195 2.59 7.41 0.89
N ILE A 196 1.52 6.84 1.44
CA ILE A 196 0.18 6.90 0.83
C ILE A 196 -0.30 8.33 0.71
N ASN A 197 -0.17 9.15 1.74
CA ASN A 197 -0.55 10.56 1.69
C ASN A 197 0.24 11.33 0.63
N SER A 198 1.53 11.02 0.46
CA SER A 198 2.35 11.57 -0.61
C SER A 198 1.84 11.14 -2.00
N LEU A 199 1.50 9.86 -2.18
CA LEU A 199 0.91 9.34 -3.42
C LEU A 199 -0.45 9.99 -3.74
N VAL A 200 -1.33 10.12 -2.74
CA VAL A 200 -2.64 10.77 -2.88
C VAL A 200 -2.48 12.26 -3.23
N LYS A 201 -1.56 12.96 -2.55
CA LYS A 201 -1.25 14.36 -2.86
C LYS A 201 -0.73 14.50 -4.30
N ARG A 202 0.21 13.64 -4.71
CA ARG A 202 0.75 13.59 -6.07
C ARG A 202 -0.36 13.35 -7.10
N GLY A 203 -1.22 12.36 -6.89
CA GLY A 203 -2.35 12.07 -7.79
C GLY A 203 -3.31 13.26 -7.95
N ARG A 204 -3.60 13.97 -6.85
CA ARG A 204 -4.40 15.21 -6.89
C ARG A 204 -3.74 16.31 -7.72
N LEU A 205 -2.45 16.58 -7.48
CA LEU A 205 -1.70 17.60 -8.22
C LEU A 205 -1.61 17.29 -9.72
N ILE A 206 -1.38 16.02 -10.09
CA ILE A 206 -1.38 15.59 -11.49
C ILE A 206 -2.76 15.81 -12.11
N THR A 207 -3.82 15.41 -11.41
CA THR A 207 -5.20 15.56 -11.89
C THR A 207 -5.57 17.03 -12.09
N GLU A 208 -5.20 17.90 -11.15
CA GLU A 208 -5.43 19.34 -11.22
C GLU A 208 -4.61 19.98 -12.35
N GLY A 209 -3.32 19.67 -12.45
CA GLY A 209 -2.45 20.21 -13.51
C GLY A 209 -2.87 19.78 -14.91
N CYS A 210 -3.36 18.55 -15.07
CA CYS A 210 -3.86 18.04 -16.36
C CYS A 210 -5.32 18.44 -16.64
N SER A 211 -6.01 19.14 -15.73
CA SER A 211 -7.43 19.47 -15.91
C SER A 211 -7.69 20.42 -17.08
N GLN A 212 -6.70 21.25 -17.43
CA GLN A 212 -6.78 22.26 -18.49
C GLN A 212 -6.22 21.79 -19.84
N THR A 213 -5.66 20.59 -19.94
CA THR A 213 -5.13 20.05 -21.20
C THR A 213 -6.26 19.46 -22.05
N LEU A 214 -6.12 19.52 -23.38
CA LEU A 214 -7.07 18.91 -24.32
C LEU A 214 -7.20 17.40 -24.09
N ASP A 215 -6.06 16.70 -23.96
CA ASP A 215 -6.02 15.28 -23.61
C ASP A 215 -5.55 15.09 -22.17
N LYS A 216 -6.52 15.06 -21.25
CA LYS A 216 -6.29 14.94 -19.81
C LYS A 216 -5.63 13.61 -19.44
N GLU A 217 -6.02 12.52 -20.10
CA GLU A 217 -5.49 11.20 -19.79
C GLU A 217 -4.07 11.04 -20.31
N LEU A 218 -3.78 11.50 -21.54
CA LEU A 218 -2.41 11.53 -22.04
C LEU A 218 -1.51 12.41 -21.17
N CYS A 219 -2.00 13.58 -20.72
CA CYS A 219 -1.26 14.43 -19.79
C CYS A 219 -0.91 13.67 -18.51
N LYS A 220 -1.90 13.05 -17.85
CA LYS A 220 -1.68 12.29 -16.61
C LYS A 220 -0.65 11.19 -16.82
N CYS A 221 -0.84 10.37 -17.86
CA CYS A 221 0.04 9.25 -18.17
C CYS A 221 1.48 9.72 -18.46
N THR A 222 1.62 10.82 -19.19
CA THR A 222 2.92 11.41 -19.51
C THR A 222 3.62 11.95 -18.25
N VAL A 223 2.90 12.69 -17.40
CA VAL A 223 3.44 13.21 -16.13
C VAL A 223 3.83 12.06 -15.19
N GLU A 224 3.01 11.02 -15.08
CA GLU A 224 3.33 9.82 -14.31
C GLU A 224 4.61 9.16 -14.84
N PHE A 225 4.72 8.98 -16.15
CA PHE A 225 5.91 8.44 -16.80
C PHE A 225 7.17 9.27 -16.47
N PHE A 226 7.11 10.59 -16.56
CA PHE A 226 8.22 11.48 -16.20
C PHE A 226 8.64 11.33 -14.73
N LEU A 227 7.67 11.27 -13.82
CA LEU A 227 7.94 11.19 -12.39
C LEU A 227 8.48 9.81 -11.96
N GLU A 228 8.03 8.73 -12.62
CA GLU A 228 8.57 7.38 -12.42
C GLU A 228 10.00 7.26 -12.96
N ASN A 229 10.31 7.98 -14.04
CA ASN A 229 11.59 7.91 -14.73
C ASN A 229 12.50 9.11 -14.49
N LYS A 230 12.25 9.91 -13.45
CA LYS A 230 12.96 11.17 -13.15
C LYS A 230 14.49 11.06 -13.05
N GLY A 231 15.04 9.85 -12.89
CA GLY A 231 16.47 9.59 -12.89
C GLY A 231 17.10 9.49 -14.29
N LEU A 232 16.27 9.43 -15.33
CA LEU A 232 16.70 9.45 -16.72
C LEU A 232 16.68 10.89 -17.25
N GLY A 233 17.67 11.27 -18.05
CA GLY A 233 17.56 12.46 -18.89
C GLY A 233 16.47 12.29 -19.95
N LEU A 234 15.98 13.38 -20.56
CA LEU A 234 14.95 13.34 -21.60
C LEU A 234 15.25 12.35 -22.73
N GLN A 235 16.52 12.26 -23.14
CA GLN A 235 16.99 11.29 -24.14
C GLN A 235 16.76 9.83 -23.69
N GLY A 236 17.08 9.52 -22.44
CA GLY A 236 16.85 8.19 -21.86
C GLY A 236 15.36 7.88 -21.69
N MET A 237 14.57 8.88 -21.31
CA MET A 237 13.11 8.76 -21.22
C MET A 237 12.48 8.48 -22.59
N ALA A 238 12.92 9.16 -23.65
CA ALA A 238 12.42 8.93 -25.01
C ALA A 238 12.69 7.50 -25.48
N LYS A 239 13.93 7.02 -25.30
CA LYS A 239 14.30 5.63 -25.61
C LYS A 239 13.44 4.63 -24.84
N LEU A 240 13.30 4.82 -23.53
CA LEU A 240 12.49 3.93 -22.70
C LEU A 240 11.02 3.90 -23.15
N ALA A 241 10.44 5.06 -23.49
CA ALA A 241 9.08 5.13 -23.99
C ALA A 241 8.91 4.38 -25.32
N VAL A 242 9.86 4.56 -26.25
CA VAL A 242 9.90 3.84 -27.54
C VAL A 242 10.08 2.33 -27.34
N GLU A 243 10.97 1.90 -26.44
CA GLU A 243 11.18 0.49 -26.10
C GLU A 243 9.92 -0.15 -25.50
N ASN A 244 9.20 0.57 -24.64
CA ASN A 244 7.93 0.10 -24.08
C ASN A 244 6.86 -0.05 -25.18
N ALA A 245 6.73 0.93 -26.07
CA ALA A 245 5.83 0.86 -27.21
C ALA A 245 6.19 -0.32 -28.13
N LEU A 246 7.47 -0.51 -28.44
CA LEU A 246 7.97 -1.64 -29.25
C LEU A 246 7.59 -2.98 -28.62
N LYS A 247 7.92 -3.16 -27.34
CA LYS A 247 7.63 -4.39 -26.60
C LYS A 247 6.13 -4.71 -26.62
N TYR A 248 5.28 -3.70 -26.46
CA TYR A 248 3.84 -3.89 -26.45
C TYR A 248 3.27 -4.15 -27.85
N GLY A 249 3.76 -3.46 -28.88
CA GLY A 249 3.43 -3.75 -30.29
C GLY A 249 3.79 -5.18 -30.68
N THR A 250 4.98 -5.66 -30.30
CA THR A 250 5.40 -7.06 -30.49
C THR A 250 4.48 -8.03 -29.74
N LYS A 251 4.00 -7.67 -28.55
CA LYS A 251 3.03 -8.49 -27.80
C LYS A 251 1.70 -8.62 -28.55
N ILE A 252 1.21 -7.55 -29.18
CA ILE A 252 0.00 -7.59 -30.02
C ILE A 252 0.22 -8.47 -31.24
N HIS A 253 1.31 -8.25 -31.98
CA HIS A 253 1.67 -9.08 -33.13
C HIS A 253 1.70 -10.58 -32.78
N ASN A 254 2.32 -10.93 -31.65
CA ASN A 254 2.38 -12.31 -31.15
C ASN A 254 1.00 -12.84 -30.74
N HIS A 255 0.10 -11.98 -30.23
CA HIS A 255 -1.27 -12.38 -29.92
C HIS A 255 -2.06 -12.67 -31.19
N ILE A 256 -1.97 -11.81 -32.21
CA ILE A 256 -2.58 -12.03 -33.53
C ILE A 256 -2.06 -13.34 -34.15
N SER A 257 -0.75 -13.58 -34.06
CA SER A 257 -0.13 -14.83 -34.54
C SER A 257 -0.68 -16.08 -33.85
N LYS A 258 -1.14 -15.98 -32.59
CA LYS A 258 -1.81 -17.08 -31.89
C LYS A 258 -3.25 -17.25 -32.38
N LEU A 259 -3.99 -16.14 -32.53
CA LEU A 259 -5.37 -16.16 -33.03
C LEU A 259 -5.46 -16.75 -34.45
N LEU A 260 -4.48 -16.44 -35.31
CA LEU A 260 -4.36 -17.01 -36.66
C LEU A 260 -4.29 -18.54 -36.66
N LYS A 261 -3.69 -19.16 -35.63
CA LYS A 261 -3.58 -20.62 -35.53
C LYS A 261 -4.86 -21.29 -35.05
N THR A 262 -5.74 -20.55 -34.39
CA THR A 262 -6.93 -21.10 -33.71
C THR A 262 -8.23 -20.75 -34.42
N THR A 263 -8.23 -19.70 -35.25
CA THR A 263 -9.44 -19.28 -35.96
C THR A 263 -9.76 -20.24 -37.11
N LEU A 264 -11.02 -20.65 -37.20
CA LEU A 264 -11.55 -21.45 -38.31
C LEU A 264 -12.33 -20.59 -39.32
N ASP A 265 -12.69 -19.37 -38.94
CA ASP A 265 -13.39 -18.43 -39.81
C ASP A 265 -12.40 -17.81 -40.80
N ILE A 266 -12.66 -18.02 -42.08
CA ILE A 266 -11.81 -17.59 -43.21
C ILE A 266 -11.72 -16.06 -43.30
N ASN A 267 -12.82 -15.35 -43.02
CA ASN A 267 -12.85 -13.89 -43.08
C ASN A 267 -12.08 -13.30 -41.90
N ILE A 268 -12.29 -13.83 -40.69
CA ILE A 268 -11.52 -13.44 -39.51
C ILE A 268 -10.03 -13.76 -39.71
N HIS A 269 -9.71 -14.91 -40.29
CA HIS A 269 -8.32 -15.29 -40.59
C HIS A 269 -7.64 -14.29 -41.54
N LYS A 270 -8.31 -13.92 -42.64
CA LYS A 270 -7.80 -12.92 -43.59
C LYS A 270 -7.56 -11.58 -42.91
N ASN A 271 -8.52 -11.12 -42.12
CA ASN A 271 -8.43 -9.85 -41.39
C ASN A 271 -7.30 -9.85 -40.36
N LEU A 272 -7.14 -10.94 -39.60
CA LEU A 272 -6.04 -11.10 -38.64
C LEU A 272 -4.67 -11.12 -39.36
N LYS A 273 -4.58 -11.69 -40.56
CA LYS A 273 -3.33 -11.70 -41.33
C LYS A 273 -2.92 -10.28 -41.71
N SER A 274 -3.83 -9.49 -42.27
CA SER A 274 -3.59 -8.09 -42.60
C SER A 274 -3.21 -7.27 -41.36
N CYS A 275 -3.92 -7.46 -40.24
CA CYS A 275 -3.56 -6.84 -38.97
C CYS A 275 -2.17 -7.23 -38.47
N SER A 276 -1.76 -8.48 -38.66
CA SER A 276 -0.40 -8.93 -38.31
C SER A 276 0.65 -8.16 -39.11
N GLU A 277 0.42 -7.97 -40.41
CA GLU A 277 1.33 -7.21 -41.29
C GLU A 277 1.42 -5.73 -40.88
N PHE A 278 0.30 -5.12 -40.47
CA PHE A 278 0.29 -3.75 -39.95
C PHE A 278 1.03 -3.62 -38.62
N TYR A 279 0.80 -4.51 -37.66
CA TYR A 279 1.54 -4.47 -36.39
C TYR A 279 3.03 -4.78 -36.57
N MET A 280 3.41 -5.63 -37.51
CA MET A 280 4.81 -5.85 -37.88
C MET A 280 5.44 -4.56 -38.41
N SER A 281 4.76 -3.89 -39.36
CA SER A 281 5.19 -2.60 -39.92
C SER A 281 5.30 -1.51 -38.85
N ALA A 282 4.33 -1.45 -37.93
CA ALA A 282 4.36 -0.55 -36.78
C ALA A 282 5.58 -0.81 -35.88
N THR A 283 5.84 -2.07 -35.55
CA THR A 283 7.01 -2.43 -34.72
C THR A 283 8.33 -2.13 -35.41
N ASP A 284 8.43 -2.31 -36.72
CA ASP A 284 9.63 -1.97 -37.49
C ASP A 284 9.90 -0.46 -37.44
N LYS A 285 8.86 0.38 -37.63
CA LYS A 285 9.00 1.84 -37.51
C LYS A 285 9.35 2.31 -36.11
N ILE A 286 8.75 1.72 -35.08
CA ILE A 286 9.14 2.02 -33.69
C ILE A 286 10.60 1.61 -33.46
N LYS A 287 11.03 0.45 -33.96
CA LYS A 287 12.41 -0.02 -33.82
C LYS A 287 13.39 0.90 -34.55
N ASP A 288 13.08 1.34 -35.75
CA ASP A 288 13.88 2.29 -36.53
C ASP A 288 14.04 3.64 -35.81
N SER A 289 13.07 4.02 -34.98
CA SER A 289 13.15 5.27 -34.22
C SER A 289 14.25 5.28 -33.15
N LEU A 290 14.67 4.12 -32.63
CA LEU A 290 15.74 4.03 -31.63
C LEU A 290 17.09 4.58 -32.14
N PRO A 291 17.65 4.11 -33.27
CA PRO A 291 18.88 4.69 -33.82
C PRO A 291 18.69 6.14 -34.31
N ALA A 292 17.48 6.55 -34.70
CA ALA A 292 17.19 7.96 -34.98
C ALA A 292 17.31 8.83 -33.71
N LEU A 293 16.82 8.35 -32.56
CA LEU A 293 17.01 9.02 -31.27
C LEU A 293 18.49 9.13 -30.94
N ASP A 294 19.27 8.05 -31.08
CA ASP A 294 20.72 8.06 -30.88
C ASP A 294 21.43 9.14 -31.70
N SER A 295 20.98 9.29 -32.95
CA SER A 295 21.51 10.27 -33.90
C SER A 295 20.87 11.65 -33.77
N LYS A 296 20.03 11.88 -32.75
CA LYS A 296 19.27 13.12 -32.52
C LYS A 296 18.36 13.55 -33.68
N ARG A 297 17.98 12.62 -34.54
CA ARG A 297 17.01 12.84 -35.63
C ARG A 297 15.58 12.75 -35.08
N TYR A 298 15.22 13.70 -34.22
CA TYR A 298 13.96 13.66 -33.48
C TYR A 298 12.73 13.79 -34.40
N SER A 299 12.86 14.51 -35.52
CA SER A 299 11.81 14.57 -36.54
C SER A 299 11.51 13.19 -37.11
N ASP A 300 12.54 12.47 -37.59
CA ASP A 300 12.39 11.11 -38.12
C ASP A 300 11.80 10.17 -37.07
N ALA A 301 12.33 10.22 -35.84
CA ALA A 301 11.84 9.41 -34.73
C ALA A 301 10.36 9.69 -34.44
N SER A 302 9.94 10.96 -34.41
CA SER A 302 8.54 11.34 -34.20
C SER A 302 7.66 10.89 -35.36
N THR A 303 8.12 10.99 -36.60
CA THR A 303 7.37 10.54 -37.78
C THR A 303 7.18 9.03 -37.76
N TRP A 304 8.22 8.26 -37.47
CA TRP A 304 8.15 6.79 -37.46
C TRP A 304 7.34 6.25 -36.29
N VAL A 305 7.48 6.83 -35.10
CA VAL A 305 6.63 6.49 -33.95
C VAL A 305 5.17 6.90 -34.24
N GLY A 306 4.93 8.04 -34.88
CA GLY A 306 3.58 8.49 -35.25
C GLY A 306 2.88 7.55 -36.22
N ALA A 307 3.60 7.10 -37.26
CA ALA A 307 3.08 6.13 -38.23
C ALA A 307 2.61 4.82 -37.58
N ALA A 308 3.17 4.44 -36.42
CA ALA A 308 2.75 3.23 -35.70
C ALA A 308 1.29 3.32 -35.21
N THR A 309 0.80 4.52 -34.89
CA THR A 309 -0.62 4.75 -34.55
C THR A 309 -1.50 4.48 -35.77
N ASP A 310 -1.15 5.04 -36.93
CA ASP A 310 -1.92 4.89 -38.17
C ASP A 310 -2.06 3.41 -38.57
N TRP A 311 -0.98 2.63 -38.44
CA TRP A 311 -1.01 1.18 -38.68
C TRP A 311 -1.92 0.43 -37.69
N ALA A 312 -1.90 0.81 -36.41
CA ALA A 312 -2.76 0.21 -35.40
C ALA A 312 -4.24 0.55 -35.63
N GLU A 313 -4.54 1.76 -36.09
CA GLU A 313 -5.88 2.20 -36.48
C GLU A 313 -6.37 1.46 -37.73
N THR A 314 -5.54 1.36 -38.76
CA THR A 314 -5.86 0.62 -40.00
C THR A 314 -6.19 -0.85 -39.69
N CYS A 315 -5.54 -1.46 -38.69
CA CYS A 315 -5.90 -2.79 -38.23
C CYS A 315 -7.33 -2.84 -37.64
N GLU A 316 -7.71 -1.91 -36.78
CA GLU A 316 -9.06 -1.87 -36.21
C GLU A 316 -10.14 -1.61 -37.27
N ASP A 317 -9.83 -0.79 -38.27
CA ASP A 317 -10.77 -0.47 -39.35
C ASP A 317 -11.15 -1.69 -40.17
N ILE A 318 -10.23 -2.64 -40.38
CA ILE A 318 -10.52 -3.93 -41.02
C ILE A 318 -11.63 -4.69 -40.26
N PHE A 319 -11.70 -4.53 -38.94
CA PHE A 319 -12.69 -5.16 -38.07
C PHE A 319 -13.90 -4.26 -37.79
N ALA A 320 -14.08 -3.16 -38.52
CA ALA A 320 -15.11 -2.15 -38.27
C ALA A 320 -15.13 -1.69 -36.80
N GLY A 321 -13.94 -1.56 -36.19
CA GLY A 321 -13.75 -1.08 -34.83
C GLY A 321 -14.03 -2.08 -33.70
N LYS A 322 -14.26 -3.37 -34.00
CA LYS A 322 -14.42 -4.43 -32.99
C LYS A 322 -13.50 -5.62 -33.28
N SER A 323 -12.20 -5.40 -33.12
CA SER A 323 -11.21 -6.45 -33.27
C SER A 323 -11.03 -7.27 -31.99
N HIS A 324 -10.39 -8.44 -32.11
CA HIS A 324 -9.96 -9.24 -30.96
C HIS A 324 -8.80 -8.60 -30.19
N VAL A 325 -8.27 -7.46 -30.67
CA VAL A 325 -7.12 -6.75 -30.10
C VAL A 325 -7.43 -5.32 -29.67
N THR A 326 -8.69 -4.85 -29.74
CA THR A 326 -9.07 -3.46 -29.44
C THR A 326 -8.57 -2.99 -28.07
N SER A 327 -8.68 -3.81 -27.03
CA SER A 327 -8.18 -3.45 -25.69
C SER A 327 -6.65 -3.35 -25.62
N MET A 328 -5.94 -4.15 -26.42
CA MET A 328 -4.48 -4.06 -26.52
C MET A 328 -4.06 -2.84 -27.35
N LYS A 329 -4.81 -2.50 -28.39
CA LYS A 329 -4.59 -1.32 -29.24
C LYS A 329 -4.61 -0.02 -28.42
N THR A 330 -5.60 0.17 -27.54
CA THR A 330 -5.66 1.36 -26.67
C THR A 330 -4.42 1.53 -25.80
N GLU A 331 -3.92 0.43 -25.20
CA GLU A 331 -2.70 0.50 -24.38
C GLU A 331 -1.47 0.79 -25.24
N PHE A 332 -1.40 0.23 -26.45
CA PHE A 332 -0.33 0.53 -27.40
C PHE A 332 -0.33 2.01 -27.83
N GLU A 333 -1.48 2.56 -28.21
CA GLU A 333 -1.63 3.97 -28.59
C GLU A 333 -1.23 4.92 -27.46
N LYS A 334 -1.57 4.58 -26.22
CA LYS A 334 -1.12 5.31 -25.04
C LYS A 334 0.41 5.34 -24.94
N LEU A 335 1.08 4.20 -25.10
CA LEU A 335 2.54 4.11 -25.06
C LEU A 335 3.20 4.88 -26.21
N VAL A 336 2.65 4.77 -27.42
CA VAL A 336 3.09 5.53 -28.60
C VAL A 336 2.93 7.04 -28.36
N SER A 337 1.80 7.47 -27.79
CA SER A 337 1.53 8.88 -27.51
C SER A 337 2.48 9.46 -26.45
N ILE A 338 2.80 8.69 -25.40
CA ILE A 338 3.84 9.07 -24.41
C ILE A 338 5.19 9.22 -25.11
N ALA A 339 5.58 8.26 -25.96
CA ALA A 339 6.83 8.33 -26.71
C ALA A 339 6.88 9.60 -27.59
N LEU A 340 5.81 9.88 -28.34
CA LEU A 340 5.70 11.11 -29.14
C LEU A 340 5.84 12.38 -28.30
N ALA A 341 5.17 12.45 -27.14
CA ALA A 341 5.24 13.61 -26.27
C ALA A 341 6.68 13.88 -25.80
N VAL A 342 7.42 12.84 -25.39
CA VAL A 342 8.81 12.98 -24.96
C VAL A 342 9.74 13.33 -26.12
N ILE A 343 9.55 12.73 -27.29
CA ILE A 343 10.35 13.02 -28.50
C ILE A 343 10.12 14.45 -28.98
N LYS A 344 8.87 14.93 -29.02
CA LYS A 344 8.55 16.32 -29.38
C LYS A 344 9.22 17.30 -28.41
N LYS A 345 9.21 16.98 -27.12
CA LYS A 345 9.91 17.78 -26.11
C LYS A 345 11.42 17.86 -26.36
N LEU A 346 12.06 16.77 -26.81
CA LEU A 346 13.47 16.76 -27.23
C LEU A 346 13.71 17.59 -28.49
N ALA A 347 12.76 17.60 -29.43
CA ALA A 347 12.83 18.39 -30.65
C ALA A 347 12.66 19.91 -30.40
N GLY A 348 12.32 20.32 -29.17
CA GLY A 348 12.03 21.73 -28.84
C GLY A 348 10.61 22.17 -29.19
N ASN A 349 9.72 21.23 -29.50
CA ASN A 349 8.33 21.47 -29.92
C ASN A 349 7.33 21.21 -28.80
#